data_AF-A0A242WG93-F1
#
_entry.id   AF-A0A242WG93-F1
#
_cell.length_a   1.000
_cell.length_b   1.000
_cell.length_c   1.000
_cell.angle_alpha   90.00
_cell.angle_beta   90.00
_cell.angle_gamma   90.00
#
_symmetry.space_group_name_H-M   'P 1'
#
loop_
_entity.id
_entity.type
_entity.pdbx_description
1 polymer ?
#
loop_
_entity_poly.entity_id
_entity_poly.type
_entity_poly.pdbx_seq_one_letter_code
_entity_poly.pdbx_strand_id
1 'polypeptide(L)'
;MANVVTEIGGLNFKGNVVDHEWFNYITFSNGKPHIVAIMVLSEIVYWYRPTVIRDEYTGKITYKKKFKSDKLQKSYQQLAETFGFSKLQVKRACDLLVDMNLIIIEFRTIIVNEITLNNVMFVEPKVSEIKSISSMYQQVEEDPVDFEVKRVVTSKSGTSSYKSNEAPDFKVKTNTEITTKNTTENVSSSSIFSFYENNFGILNSFIAESISEWVNDTSEELVQAAMERALKQQKKWNYAEGILKQWVNHNVKTLKDVDALETEYQRNKGVKKRVGINRKSDDSDSEYIGL
;
A
#
# COMPACT_ATOMS: atom_id res chain seq x y z
N MET A 1 -4.05 16.65 -34.59
CA MET A 1 -3.81 16.57 -33.13
C MET A 1 -4.05 15.13 -32.76
N ALA A 2 -3.00 14.38 -32.43
CA ALA A 2 -3.16 12.97 -32.09
C ALA A 2 -4.01 12.86 -30.82
N ASN A 3 -5.04 12.02 -30.87
CA ASN A 3 -5.92 11.80 -29.73
C ASN A 3 -5.16 10.95 -28.73
N VAL A 4 -4.94 11.45 -27.51
CA VAL A 4 -4.25 10.76 -26.41
C VAL A 4 -4.81 9.35 -26.21
N VAL A 5 -6.12 9.14 -26.43
CA VAL A 5 -6.75 7.82 -26.36
C VAL A 5 -6.19 6.85 -27.40
N THR A 6 -5.91 7.32 -28.61
CA THR A 6 -5.32 6.51 -29.69
C THR A 6 -3.86 6.19 -29.39
N GLU A 7 -3.12 7.13 -28.83
CA GLU A 7 -1.72 6.92 -28.42
C GLU A 7 -1.62 5.91 -27.27
N ILE A 8 -2.44 6.07 -26.23
CA ILE A 8 -2.52 5.14 -25.11
C ILE A 8 -2.98 3.75 -25.58
N GLY A 9 -3.95 3.68 -26.50
CA GLY A 9 -4.42 2.42 -27.09
C GLY A 9 -3.34 1.68 -27.89
N GLY A 10 -2.31 2.38 -28.37
CA GLY A 10 -1.14 1.79 -29.02
C GLY A 10 -0.10 1.20 -28.06
N LEU A 11 -0.20 1.46 -26.75
CA LEU A 11 0.74 0.95 -25.76
C LEU A 11 0.46 -0.52 -25.43
N ASN A 12 1.51 -1.34 -25.45
CA ASN A 12 1.42 -2.75 -25.11
C ASN A 12 1.78 -2.99 -23.64
N PHE A 13 0.80 -2.83 -22.74
CA PHE A 13 1.01 -3.07 -21.32
C PHE A 13 1.24 -4.56 -21.03
N LYS A 14 2.30 -4.85 -20.29
CA LYS A 14 2.58 -6.17 -19.72
C LYS A 14 2.73 -6.02 -18.22
N GLY A 15 2.03 -6.85 -17.46
CA GLY A 15 2.10 -6.83 -16.01
C GLY A 15 0.91 -7.48 -15.36
N ASN A 16 0.78 -7.23 -14.06
CA ASN A 16 -0.30 -7.72 -13.25
C ASN A 16 -1.61 -7.04 -13.66
N VAL A 17 -2.68 -7.83 -13.67
CA VAL A 17 -4.04 -7.34 -13.96
C VAL A 17 -4.84 -7.52 -12.68
N VAL A 18 -5.52 -6.45 -12.28
CA VAL A 18 -6.40 -6.41 -11.11
C VAL A 18 -7.81 -6.15 -11.63
N ASP A 19 -8.75 -7.02 -11.26
CA ASP A 19 -10.17 -6.77 -11.54
C ASP A 19 -10.72 -5.75 -10.54
N HIS A 20 -11.59 -4.85 -11.00
CA HIS A 20 -12.13 -3.79 -10.16
C HIS A 20 -12.99 -4.33 -9.01
N GLU A 21 -13.71 -5.43 -9.22
CA GLU A 21 -14.58 -6.02 -8.20
C GLU A 21 -13.79 -6.60 -7.03
N TRP A 22 -12.51 -6.94 -7.22
CA TRP A 22 -11.68 -7.42 -6.11
C TRP A 22 -11.57 -6.40 -4.96
N PHE A 23 -11.71 -5.11 -5.24
CA PHE A 23 -11.73 -4.08 -4.19
C PHE A 23 -12.98 -4.14 -3.31
N ASN A 24 -14.10 -4.64 -3.85
CA ASN A 24 -15.36 -4.79 -3.13
C ASN A 24 -15.40 -6.09 -2.31
N TYR A 25 -14.80 -7.17 -2.82
CA TYR A 25 -14.85 -8.49 -2.19
C TYR A 25 -13.68 -8.78 -1.25
N ILE A 26 -12.47 -8.33 -1.59
CA ILE A 26 -11.26 -8.62 -0.81
C ILE A 26 -11.02 -7.47 0.17
N THR A 27 -11.77 -7.48 1.27
CA THR A 27 -11.77 -6.41 2.27
C THR A 27 -11.26 -6.87 3.63
N PHE A 28 -10.87 -5.92 4.48
CA PHE A 28 -10.72 -6.14 5.91
C PHE A 28 -12.08 -6.35 6.57
N SER A 29 -12.07 -6.73 7.85
CA SER A 29 -13.28 -6.82 8.69
C SER A 29 -14.06 -5.51 8.82
N ASN A 30 -13.42 -4.36 8.57
CA ASN A 30 -14.04 -3.05 8.56
C ASN A 30 -14.65 -2.65 7.20
N GLY A 31 -14.66 -3.55 6.22
CA GLY A 31 -15.18 -3.32 4.87
C GLY A 31 -14.26 -2.52 3.94
N LYS A 32 -13.11 -2.03 4.41
CA LYS A 32 -12.14 -1.34 3.53
C LYS A 32 -11.38 -2.35 2.67
N PRO A 33 -11.03 -2.03 1.41
CA PRO A 33 -10.28 -2.93 0.53
C PRO A 33 -8.91 -3.31 1.11
N HIS A 34 -8.58 -4.59 1.05
CA HIS A 34 -7.29 -5.12 1.48
C HIS A 34 -6.30 -5.10 0.30
N ILE A 35 -5.75 -3.91 -0.01
CA ILE A 35 -4.89 -3.69 -1.18
C ILE A 35 -3.74 -4.69 -1.32
N VAL A 36 -3.09 -5.07 -0.21
CA VAL A 36 -1.96 -6.01 -0.25
C VAL A 36 -2.40 -7.40 -0.74
N ALA A 37 -3.61 -7.85 -0.37
CA ALA A 37 -4.15 -9.13 -0.79
C ALA A 37 -4.54 -9.11 -2.28
N ILE A 38 -5.16 -8.01 -2.72
CA ILE A 38 -5.48 -7.76 -4.13
C ILE A 38 -4.20 -7.80 -4.99
N MET A 39 -3.14 -7.11 -4.57
CA MET A 39 -1.87 -7.10 -5.29
C MET A 39 -1.19 -8.47 -5.30
N VAL A 40 -1.17 -9.18 -4.16
CA VAL A 40 -0.62 -10.54 -4.07
C VAL A 40 -1.40 -11.50 -4.98
N LEU A 41 -2.74 -11.42 -5.00
CA LEU A 41 -3.57 -12.23 -5.88
C LEU A 41 -3.27 -11.93 -7.35
N SER A 42 -3.10 -10.66 -7.72
CA SER A 42 -2.77 -10.24 -9.08
C SER A 42 -1.43 -10.79 -9.56
N GLU A 43 -0.42 -10.84 -8.68
CA GLU A 43 0.89 -11.44 -8.96
C GLU A 43 0.74 -12.94 -9.21
N ILE A 44 0.04 -13.65 -8.33
CA ILE A 44 -0.19 -15.09 -8.46
C ILE A 44 -0.90 -15.39 -9.79
N VAL A 45 -1.99 -14.68 -10.09
CA VAL A 45 -2.74 -14.83 -11.34
C VAL A 45 -1.86 -14.53 -12.55
N TYR A 46 -1.01 -13.50 -12.50
CA TYR A 46 -0.07 -13.19 -13.57
C TYR A 46 0.89 -14.35 -13.88
N TRP A 47 1.44 -15.01 -12.86
CA TRP A 47 2.33 -16.18 -13.05
C TRP A 47 1.61 -17.38 -13.67
N TYR A 48 0.32 -17.56 -13.35
CA TYR A 48 -0.53 -18.61 -13.93
C TYR A 48 -1.08 -18.24 -15.32
N ARG A 49 -1.03 -16.97 -15.72
CA ARG A 49 -1.39 -16.55 -17.09
C ARG A 49 -0.36 -17.08 -18.09
N PRO A 50 -0.75 -17.94 -19.05
CA PRO A 50 0.19 -18.51 -20.01
C PRO A 50 0.71 -17.43 -20.97
N THR A 51 1.97 -17.57 -21.37
CA THR A 51 2.54 -16.73 -22.43
C THR A 51 2.16 -17.32 -23.78
N VAL A 52 1.53 -16.51 -24.62
CA VAL A 52 1.14 -16.88 -25.99
C VAL A 52 2.37 -16.73 -26.89
N ILE A 53 2.87 -17.84 -27.42
CA ILE A 53 3.95 -17.87 -28.40
C ILE A 53 3.31 -18.19 -29.75
N ARG A 54 3.45 -17.27 -30.69
CA ARG A 54 3.00 -17.43 -32.07
C ARG A 54 4.20 -17.81 -32.90
N ASP A 55 4.15 -18.98 -33.53
CA ASP A 55 5.12 -19.35 -34.54
C ASP A 55 4.80 -18.56 -35.83
N GLU A 56 5.73 -17.69 -36.23
CA GLU A 56 5.58 -16.79 -37.38
C GLU A 56 5.44 -17.54 -38.71
N TYR A 57 6.00 -18.74 -38.80
CA TYR A 57 6.00 -19.52 -40.04
C TYR A 57 4.78 -20.44 -40.16
N THR A 58 4.29 -20.98 -39.04
CA THR A 58 3.17 -21.93 -39.04
C THR A 58 1.85 -21.33 -38.60
N GLY A 59 1.85 -20.09 -38.08
CA GLY A 59 0.68 -19.45 -37.48
C GLY A 59 0.18 -20.16 -36.21
N LYS A 60 0.90 -21.19 -35.73
CA LYS A 60 0.47 -22.03 -34.62
C LYS A 60 0.63 -21.26 -33.31
N ILE A 61 -0.45 -21.19 -32.54
CA ILE A 61 -0.45 -20.62 -31.21
C ILE A 61 -0.07 -21.71 -30.21
N THR A 62 1.01 -21.50 -29.48
CA THR A 62 1.43 -22.38 -28.38
C THR A 62 1.42 -21.61 -27.05
N TYR A 63 1.07 -22.30 -25.98
CA TYR A 63 1.00 -21.72 -24.64
C TYR A 63 2.18 -22.21 -23.82
N LYS A 64 2.92 -21.28 -23.23
CA LYS A 64 4.07 -21.59 -22.37
C LYS A 64 3.81 -21.15 -20.94
N LYS A 65 4.00 -22.09 -20.00
CA LYS A 65 4.00 -21.85 -18.55
C LYS A 65 5.23 -21.03 -18.15
N LYS A 66 5.07 -20.10 -17.20
CA LYS A 66 6.14 -19.17 -16.76
C LYS A 66 7.06 -19.74 -15.68
N PHE A 67 6.71 -20.85 -15.05
CA PHE A 67 7.47 -21.49 -13.98
C PHE A 67 7.58 -23.01 -14.19
N LYS A 68 8.62 -23.63 -13.63
CA LYS A 68 8.99 -25.03 -13.91
C LYS A 68 8.20 -26.07 -13.09
N SER A 69 7.89 -25.76 -11.84
CA SER A 69 7.22 -26.68 -10.91
C SER A 69 5.72 -26.84 -11.22
N ASP A 70 5.02 -27.74 -10.55
CA ASP A 70 3.57 -27.92 -10.66
C ASP A 70 2.82 -26.67 -10.20
N LYS A 71 3.21 -26.11 -9.05
CA LYS A 71 2.64 -24.89 -8.45
C LYS A 71 3.65 -23.74 -8.42
N LEU A 72 3.17 -22.51 -8.24
CA LEU A 72 4.04 -21.34 -8.19
C LEU A 72 4.87 -21.37 -6.92
N GLN A 73 6.19 -21.53 -7.05
CA GLN A 73 7.13 -21.43 -5.95
C GLN A 73 7.46 -19.96 -5.67
N LYS A 74 6.99 -19.41 -4.56
CA LYS A 74 7.26 -18.03 -4.13
C LYS A 74 7.26 -17.95 -2.61
N SER A 75 8.28 -17.31 -2.04
CA SER A 75 8.28 -17.00 -0.60
C SER A 75 7.52 -15.72 -0.29
N TYR A 76 7.03 -15.59 0.95
CA TYR A 76 6.45 -14.34 1.45
C TYR A 76 7.39 -13.13 1.28
N GLN A 77 8.70 -13.35 1.42
CA GLN A 77 9.70 -12.29 1.25
C GLN A 77 9.80 -11.84 -0.21
N GLN A 78 9.81 -12.78 -1.16
CA GLN A 78 9.84 -12.45 -2.58
C GLN A 78 8.58 -11.69 -3.03
N LEU A 79 7.41 -12.04 -2.49
CA LEU A 79 6.16 -11.32 -2.74
C LEU A 79 6.17 -9.91 -2.12
N ALA A 80 6.76 -9.78 -0.92
CA ALA A 80 6.93 -8.51 -0.24
C ALA A 80 7.83 -7.54 -1.01
N GLU A 81 8.95 -8.03 -1.53
CA GLU A 81 9.89 -7.26 -2.34
C GLU A 81 9.29 -6.75 -3.66
N THR A 82 8.36 -7.50 -4.27
CA THR A 82 7.71 -7.10 -5.53
C THR A 82 6.93 -5.79 -5.42
N PHE A 83 6.27 -5.56 -4.29
CA PHE A 83 5.38 -4.40 -4.10
C PHE A 83 5.83 -3.43 -3.00
N GLY A 84 6.95 -3.70 -2.34
CA GLY A 84 7.46 -2.87 -1.25
C GLY A 84 6.67 -2.99 0.06
N PHE A 85 5.99 -4.12 0.29
CA PHE A 85 5.29 -4.38 1.55
C PHE A 85 6.21 -5.08 2.56
N SER A 86 5.84 -5.08 3.84
CA SER A 86 6.50 -5.93 4.82
C SER A 86 6.09 -7.40 4.65
N LYS A 87 7.00 -8.32 4.99
CA LYS A 87 6.72 -9.76 5.01
C LYS A 87 5.48 -10.11 5.84
N LEU A 88 5.25 -9.40 6.94
CA LEU A 88 4.08 -9.61 7.81
C LEU A 88 2.77 -9.20 7.12
N GLN A 89 2.77 -8.07 6.40
CA GLN A 89 1.59 -7.65 5.61
C GLN A 89 1.27 -8.66 4.52
N VAL A 90 2.29 -9.16 3.81
CA VAL A 90 2.09 -10.19 2.78
C VAL A 90 1.61 -11.50 3.39
N LYS A 91 2.17 -11.94 4.53
CA LYS A 91 1.69 -13.14 5.21
C LYS A 91 0.21 -13.01 5.57
N ARG A 92 -0.20 -11.91 6.23
CA ARG A 92 -1.61 -11.65 6.58
C ARG A 92 -2.51 -11.60 5.35
N ALA A 93 -2.02 -11.02 4.26
CA ALA A 93 -2.74 -10.97 2.99
C ALA A 93 -2.92 -12.37 2.39
N CYS A 94 -1.90 -13.22 2.42
CA CYS A 94 -1.99 -14.61 2.00
C CYS A 94 -2.94 -15.42 2.89
N ASP A 95 -2.88 -15.23 4.21
CA ASP A 95 -3.79 -15.89 5.17
C ASP A 95 -5.25 -15.53 4.83
N LEU A 96 -5.55 -14.24 4.61
CA LEU A 96 -6.88 -13.79 4.16
C LEU A 96 -7.31 -14.43 2.84
N LEU A 97 -6.43 -14.49 1.83
CA LEU A 97 -6.76 -15.10 0.54
C LEU A 97 -7.03 -16.61 0.66
N VAL A 98 -6.36 -17.30 1.59
CA VAL A 98 -6.62 -18.71 1.91
C VAL A 98 -7.97 -18.85 2.62
N ASP A 99 -8.26 -18.00 3.60
CA ASP A 99 -9.53 -17.99 4.34
C ASP A 99 -10.73 -17.72 3.41
N MET A 100 -10.56 -16.82 2.44
CA MET A 100 -11.52 -16.54 1.38
C MET A 100 -11.57 -17.62 0.29
N ASN A 101 -10.79 -18.69 0.42
CA ASN A 101 -10.72 -19.79 -0.53
C ASN A 101 -10.24 -19.39 -1.94
N LEU A 102 -9.56 -18.25 -2.09
CA LEU A 102 -9.10 -17.75 -3.39
C LEU A 102 -7.78 -18.40 -3.83
N ILE A 103 -6.97 -18.84 -2.88
CA ILE A 103 -5.69 -19.52 -3.13
C ILE A 103 -5.50 -20.72 -2.21
N ILE A 104 -4.64 -21.65 -2.61
CA ILE A 104 -4.10 -22.73 -1.79
C ILE A 104 -2.61 -22.45 -1.58
N ILE A 105 -2.13 -22.61 -0.34
CA ILE A 105 -0.72 -22.55 0.00
C ILE A 105 -0.27 -23.89 0.59
N GLU A 106 0.81 -24.44 0.05
CA GLU A 106 1.44 -25.66 0.54
C GLU A 106 2.91 -25.41 0.86
N PHE A 107 3.40 -26.03 1.93
CA PHE A 107 4.82 -26.01 2.27
C PHE A 107 5.42 -27.38 2.01
N ARG A 108 6.43 -27.44 1.15
CA ARG A 108 7.09 -28.69 0.74
C ARG A 108 8.59 -28.60 1.01
N THR A 109 9.22 -29.74 1.26
CA THR A 109 10.68 -29.84 1.23
C THR A 109 11.12 -30.19 -0.19
N ILE A 110 12.06 -29.42 -0.74
CA ILE A 110 12.62 -29.67 -2.08
C ILE A 110 14.13 -29.83 -2.00
N ILE A 111 14.70 -30.58 -2.93
CA ILE A 111 16.15 -30.74 -3.07
C ILE A 111 16.55 -29.99 -4.33
N VAL A 112 17.41 -28.99 -4.18
CA VAL A 112 17.95 -28.19 -5.29
C VAL A 112 19.47 -28.24 -5.20
N ASN A 113 20.12 -28.78 -6.22
CA ASN A 113 21.59 -28.89 -6.29
C ASN A 113 22.19 -29.51 -5.01
N GLU A 114 21.66 -30.65 -4.57
CA GLU A 114 22.06 -31.38 -3.34
C GLU A 114 21.75 -30.66 -2.01
N ILE A 115 21.24 -29.43 -2.04
CA ILE A 115 20.80 -28.69 -0.86
C ILE A 115 19.32 -28.97 -0.60
N THR A 116 18.99 -29.40 0.61
CA THR A 116 17.62 -29.58 1.08
C THR A 116 17.06 -28.24 1.58
N LEU A 117 16.01 -27.75 0.91
CA LEU A 117 15.27 -26.56 1.31
C LEU A 117 13.95 -27.01 1.92
N ASN A 118 13.82 -26.79 3.23
CA ASN A 118 12.60 -27.09 3.98
C ASN A 118 11.60 -25.92 3.91
N ASN A 119 10.31 -26.23 4.09
CA ASN A 119 9.23 -25.24 4.16
C ASN A 119 9.20 -24.28 2.97
N VAL A 120 9.46 -24.79 1.77
CA VAL A 120 9.34 -24.01 0.54
C VAL A 120 7.87 -23.86 0.19
N MET A 121 7.45 -22.61 0.03
CA MET A 121 6.07 -22.23 -0.23
C MET A 121 5.72 -22.39 -1.70
N PHE A 122 4.62 -23.09 -1.94
CA PHE A 122 3.96 -23.27 -3.23
C PHE A 122 2.55 -22.71 -3.16
N VAL A 123 2.16 -21.92 -4.16
CA VAL A 123 0.87 -21.23 -4.21
C VAL A 123 0.13 -21.60 -5.48
N GLU A 124 -1.18 -21.82 -5.35
CA GLU A 124 -2.07 -22.13 -6.47
C GLU A 124 -3.38 -21.33 -6.36
N PRO A 125 -3.79 -20.61 -7.42
CA PRO A 125 -5.07 -19.89 -7.43
C PRO A 125 -6.25 -20.83 -7.67
N LYS A 126 -7.35 -20.65 -6.92
CA LYS A 126 -8.62 -21.33 -7.18
C LYS A 126 -9.41 -20.59 -8.24
N VAL A 127 -9.31 -21.07 -9.48
CA VAL A 127 -9.88 -20.39 -10.67
C VAL A 127 -11.39 -20.16 -10.54
N SER A 128 -12.15 -21.13 -10.03
CA SER A 128 -13.62 -21.00 -9.90
C SER A 128 -14.03 -19.89 -8.94
N GLU A 129 -13.35 -19.79 -7.80
CA GLU A 129 -13.63 -18.77 -6.77
C GLU A 129 -13.25 -17.38 -7.27
N ILE A 130 -12.06 -17.25 -7.89
CA ILE A 130 -11.60 -15.99 -8.48
C ILE A 130 -12.56 -15.51 -9.57
N LYS A 131 -13.08 -16.41 -10.41
CA LYS A 131 -14.11 -16.05 -11.40
C LYS A 131 -15.36 -15.47 -10.73
N SER A 132 -15.81 -16.06 -9.63
CA SER A 132 -17.03 -15.65 -8.94
C SER A 132 -16.96 -14.21 -8.39
N ILE A 133 -15.76 -13.73 -8.06
CA ILE A 133 -15.54 -12.37 -7.53
C ILE A 133 -15.04 -11.37 -8.60
N SER A 134 -14.92 -11.78 -9.87
CA SER A 134 -14.37 -10.93 -10.94
C SER A 134 -15.48 -10.42 -11.87
N SER A 135 -15.44 -9.14 -12.21
CA SER A 135 -16.43 -8.44 -13.05
C SER A 135 -16.74 -9.16 -14.36
N MET A 136 -15.74 -9.73 -15.03
CA MET A 136 -15.88 -10.38 -16.34
C MET A 136 -16.79 -11.63 -16.33
N TYR A 137 -17.00 -12.25 -15.17
CA TYR A 137 -17.75 -13.51 -15.06
C TYR A 137 -19.01 -13.40 -14.19
N GLN A 138 -19.30 -12.22 -13.64
CA GLN A 138 -20.61 -11.93 -13.07
C GLN A 138 -21.61 -11.94 -14.24
N GLN A 139 -22.58 -12.85 -14.19
CA GLN A 139 -23.67 -12.90 -15.17
C GLN A 139 -24.44 -11.58 -15.05
N VAL A 140 -24.35 -10.73 -16.07
CA VAL A 140 -25.28 -9.61 -16.22
C VAL A 140 -26.60 -10.24 -16.64
N GLU A 141 -27.53 -10.46 -15.71
CA GLU A 141 -28.93 -10.58 -16.07
C GLU A 141 -29.41 -9.19 -16.50
N GLU A 142 -29.08 -8.80 -17.73
CA GLU A 142 -29.77 -7.73 -18.46
C GLU A 142 -29.28 -7.75 -19.92
N ASP A 143 -30.24 -7.91 -20.83
CA ASP A 143 -30.05 -8.10 -22.26
C ASP A 143 -29.11 -7.05 -22.90
N PRO A 144 -28.15 -7.47 -23.74
CA PRO A 144 -27.33 -6.52 -24.49
C PRO A 144 -28.16 -5.95 -25.64
N VAL A 145 -28.58 -4.69 -25.51
CA VAL A 145 -29.01 -3.90 -26.67
C VAL A 145 -27.79 -3.70 -27.56
N ASP A 146 -27.76 -4.47 -28.64
CA ASP A 146 -26.73 -4.47 -29.67
C ASP A 146 -26.64 -3.07 -30.32
N PHE A 147 -25.66 -2.25 -29.89
CA PHE A 147 -25.28 -1.09 -30.68
C PHE A 147 -24.37 -1.56 -31.80
N GLU A 148 -24.98 -1.98 -32.91
CA GLU A 148 -24.30 -2.11 -34.19
C GLU A 148 -23.48 -0.84 -34.46
N VAL A 149 -22.15 -0.94 -34.37
CA VAL A 149 -21.26 0.12 -34.84
C VAL A 149 -21.29 0.10 -36.37
N LYS A 150 -22.28 0.80 -36.95
CA LYS A 150 -22.27 1.15 -38.37
C LYS A 150 -21.06 2.05 -38.63
N ARG A 151 -20.01 1.48 -39.23
CA ARG A 151 -18.98 2.27 -39.92
C ARG A 151 -19.66 3.07 -41.01
N VAL A 152 -19.67 4.41 -40.92
CA VAL A 152 -20.14 5.26 -42.01
C VAL A 152 -19.03 6.22 -42.44
N VAL A 153 -18.75 6.13 -43.73
CA VAL A 153 -17.91 6.99 -44.55
C VAL A 153 -18.46 8.43 -44.56
N THR A 154 -17.54 9.38 -44.51
CA THR A 154 -17.71 10.83 -44.58
C THR A 154 -18.66 11.36 -45.66
N SER A 155 -19.44 12.40 -45.35
CA SER A 155 -19.54 13.67 -46.12
C SER A 155 -20.50 14.69 -45.47
N LYS A 156 -20.36 15.96 -45.87
CA LYS A 156 -20.66 17.24 -45.17
C LYS A 156 -22.13 17.74 -45.25
N SER A 157 -22.37 18.81 -44.48
CA SER A 157 -23.53 19.74 -44.44
C SER A 157 -24.70 19.28 -43.55
N GLY A 158 -25.48 20.11 -42.86
CA GLY A 158 -25.55 21.57 -42.74
C GLY A 158 -26.47 21.95 -41.56
N THR A 159 -26.45 23.23 -41.20
CA THR A 159 -27.00 23.92 -40.02
C THR A 159 -28.54 23.84 -39.82
N SER A 160 -29.03 23.77 -38.56
CA SER A 160 -30.13 24.63 -38.06
C SER A 160 -30.40 24.44 -36.56
N SER A 161 -30.49 25.57 -35.87
CA SER A 161 -30.79 25.80 -34.45
C SER A 161 -32.26 25.62 -34.08
N TYR A 162 -32.58 25.21 -32.84
CA TYR A 162 -33.69 25.73 -32.03
C TYR A 162 -33.38 25.64 -30.51
N LYS A 163 -33.88 26.63 -29.78
CA LYS A 163 -33.51 27.03 -28.41
C LYS A 163 -34.32 26.31 -27.31
N SER A 164 -33.63 26.15 -26.16
CA SER A 164 -34.05 26.12 -24.74
C SER A 164 -35.49 25.84 -24.32
N ASN A 165 -35.65 24.98 -23.31
CA ASN A 165 -36.29 25.31 -22.02
C ASN A 165 -35.82 24.36 -20.90
N GLU A 166 -35.97 24.84 -19.67
CA GLU A 166 -35.29 24.52 -18.40
C GLU A 166 -35.39 23.10 -17.80
N ALA A 167 -34.48 22.86 -16.84
CA ALA A 167 -34.20 21.62 -16.11
C ALA A 167 -35.25 21.28 -15.02
N PRO A 168 -35.22 20.02 -14.53
CA PRO A 168 -34.69 19.83 -13.18
C PRO A 168 -33.61 18.74 -13.09
N ASP A 169 -32.85 18.87 -12.01
CA ASP A 169 -31.64 18.14 -11.62
C ASP A 169 -31.73 16.62 -11.66
N PHE A 170 -30.70 16.00 -12.23
CA PHE A 170 -29.76 15.09 -11.55
C PHE A 170 -28.65 14.76 -12.55
N LYS A 171 -27.58 15.58 -12.57
CA LYS A 171 -26.40 15.31 -13.40
C LYS A 171 -25.38 14.50 -12.62
N VAL A 172 -25.40 13.18 -12.79
CA VAL A 172 -24.15 12.40 -12.78
C VAL A 172 -23.48 12.65 -14.13
N LYS A 173 -22.50 13.55 -14.15
CA LYS A 173 -21.54 13.65 -15.26
C LYS A 173 -20.14 13.82 -14.68
N THR A 174 -19.37 12.75 -14.84
CA THR A 174 -17.92 12.73 -14.71
C THR A 174 -17.34 13.76 -15.68
N ASN A 175 -16.77 14.83 -15.13
CA ASN A 175 -15.77 15.65 -15.80
C ASN A 175 -14.52 15.57 -14.94
N THR A 176 -13.52 14.87 -15.44
CA THR A 176 -12.17 14.90 -14.87
C THR A 176 -11.61 16.31 -15.08
N GLU A 177 -11.82 17.19 -14.10
CA GLU A 177 -10.94 18.31 -13.87
C GLU A 177 -9.98 17.90 -12.76
N ILE A 178 -8.74 17.65 -13.13
CA ILE A 178 -7.63 17.61 -12.18
C ILE A 178 -7.43 19.07 -11.75
N THR A 179 -8.15 19.52 -10.73
CA THR A 179 -7.83 20.80 -10.10
C THR A 179 -6.61 20.56 -9.20
N THR A 180 -5.42 20.72 -9.78
CA THR A 180 -4.24 21.10 -9.03
C THR A 180 -4.50 22.51 -8.48
N LYS A 181 -5.07 22.59 -7.27
CA LYS A 181 -4.82 23.74 -6.41
C LYS A 181 -3.50 23.48 -5.71
N ASN A 182 -2.42 23.94 -6.35
CA ASN A 182 -1.27 24.41 -5.60
C ASN A 182 -1.77 25.57 -4.73
N THR A 183 -2.01 25.29 -3.45
CA THR A 183 -1.89 26.34 -2.45
C THR A 183 -0.41 26.41 -2.11
N THR A 184 0.32 27.14 -2.93
CA THR A 184 1.54 27.84 -2.49
C THR A 184 1.07 28.92 -1.53
N GLU A 185 0.91 28.55 -0.26
CA GLU A 185 1.14 29.50 0.82
C GLU A 185 2.56 29.26 1.32
N ASN A 186 3.37 30.31 1.19
CA ASN A 186 4.74 30.36 1.66
C ASN A 186 4.86 29.83 3.10
N VAL A 187 5.47 28.67 3.27
CA VAL A 187 6.29 28.42 4.45
C VAL A 187 7.66 28.00 3.95
N SER A 188 8.61 28.82 4.35
CA SER A 188 10.06 28.67 4.24
C SER A 188 10.55 27.23 4.08
N SER A 189 11.66 27.07 3.37
CA SER A 189 12.53 25.90 3.30
C SER A 189 13.13 25.47 4.67
N SER A 190 12.30 25.40 5.70
CA SER A 190 12.59 25.09 7.10
C SER A 190 11.32 24.54 7.77
N SER A 191 10.62 23.62 7.11
CA SER A 191 9.45 22.96 7.70
C SER A 191 9.86 21.61 8.28
N ILE A 192 9.35 21.30 9.48
CA ILE A 192 9.45 20.00 10.14
C ILE A 192 9.15 18.80 9.22
N PHE A 193 8.29 18.98 8.21
CA PHE A 193 7.97 17.95 7.21
C PHE A 193 9.18 17.62 6.34
N SER A 194 9.95 18.62 5.91
CA SER A 194 11.19 18.40 5.15
C SER A 194 12.27 17.75 6.03
N PHE A 195 12.33 18.08 7.32
CA PHE A 195 13.21 17.40 8.26
C PHE A 195 12.86 15.92 8.39
N TYR A 196 11.57 15.60 8.45
CA TYR A 196 11.09 14.22 8.46
C TYR A 196 11.48 13.47 7.18
N GLU A 197 11.16 14.01 6.00
CA GLU A 197 11.38 13.34 4.72
C GLU A 197 12.86 12.97 4.48
N ASN A 198 13.75 13.89 4.84
CA ASN A 198 15.19 13.70 4.65
C ASN A 198 15.82 12.64 5.56
N ASN A 199 15.21 12.35 6.72
CA ASN A 199 15.82 11.50 7.75
C ASN A 199 15.04 10.22 8.05
N PHE A 200 13.71 10.23 7.91
CA PHE A 200 12.84 9.10 8.24
C PHE A 200 12.24 8.42 7.00
N GLY A 201 12.25 9.09 5.84
CA GLY A 201 11.78 8.55 4.55
C GLY A 201 10.46 9.16 4.10
N ILE A 202 9.72 8.45 3.24
CA ILE A 202 8.53 8.98 2.55
C ILE A 202 7.48 9.43 3.58
N LEU A 203 7.11 10.72 3.51
CA LEU A 203 6.03 11.29 4.29
C LEU A 203 4.68 10.82 3.72
N ASN A 204 3.97 9.99 4.48
CA ASN A 204 2.61 9.59 4.13
C ASN A 204 1.59 10.49 4.85
N SER A 205 0.34 10.51 4.35
CA SER A 205 -0.73 11.37 4.88
C SER A 205 -0.96 11.21 6.39
N PHE A 206 -0.89 9.98 6.92
CA PHE A 206 -1.12 9.71 8.34
C PHE A 206 -0.01 10.30 9.22
N ILE A 207 1.24 10.19 8.78
CA ILE A 207 2.38 10.77 9.50
C ILE A 207 2.39 12.29 9.40
N ALA A 208 2.01 12.86 8.24
CA ALA A 208 1.86 14.30 8.10
C ALA A 208 0.80 14.87 9.05
N GLU A 209 -0.33 14.17 9.19
CA GLU A 209 -1.39 14.54 10.15
C GLU A 209 -0.89 14.43 11.59
N SER A 210 -0.21 13.33 11.96
CA SER A 210 0.39 13.16 13.30
C SER A 210 1.42 14.25 13.62
N ILE A 211 2.34 14.56 12.71
CA ILE A 211 3.32 15.64 12.89
C ILE A 211 2.60 16.98 13.08
N SER A 212 1.56 17.26 12.30
CA SER A 212 0.77 18.49 12.43
C SER A 212 0.10 18.59 13.80
N GLU A 213 -0.49 17.49 14.27
CA GLU A 213 -1.12 17.39 15.59
C GLU A 213 -0.10 17.67 16.70
N TRP A 214 1.07 17.01 16.66
CA TRP A 214 2.13 17.21 17.64
C TRP A 214 2.72 18.61 17.63
N VAL A 215 2.85 19.25 16.46
CA VAL A 215 3.30 20.65 16.36
C VAL A 215 2.29 21.59 17.02
N ASN A 216 1.00 21.32 16.87
CA ASN A 216 -0.06 22.12 17.49
C ASN A 216 -0.16 21.91 19.01
N ASP A 217 0.03 20.68 19.48
CA ASP A 217 -0.08 20.32 20.90
C ASP A 217 1.16 20.71 21.72
N THR A 218 2.32 20.79 21.07
CA THR A 218 3.60 21.13 21.70
C THR A 218 4.22 22.36 21.03
N SER A 219 5.26 22.17 20.24
CA SER A 219 5.85 23.18 19.37
C SER A 219 6.71 22.50 18.31
N GLU A 220 6.96 23.18 17.19
CA GLU A 220 7.84 22.67 16.13
C GLU A 220 9.25 22.32 16.65
N GLU A 221 9.78 23.12 17.57
CA GLU A 221 11.08 22.92 18.20
C GLU A 221 11.15 21.61 19.02
N LEU A 222 10.09 21.29 19.77
CA LEU A 222 10.03 20.05 20.55
C LEU A 222 9.88 18.84 19.62
N VAL A 223 9.05 18.94 18.58
CA VAL A 223 8.91 17.87 17.59
C VAL A 223 10.24 17.58 16.90
N GLN A 224 10.97 18.61 16.46
CA GLN A 224 12.30 18.44 15.86
C GLN A 224 13.28 17.82 16.86
N ALA A 225 13.30 18.29 18.11
CA ALA A 225 14.20 17.80 19.15
C ALA A 225 13.93 16.32 19.53
N ALA A 226 12.67 15.86 19.44
CA ALA A 226 12.31 14.46 19.62
C ALA A 226 12.76 13.61 18.41
N MET A 227 12.56 14.12 17.19
CA MET A 227 13.05 13.47 15.97
C MET A 227 14.58 13.30 15.96
N GLU A 228 15.34 14.33 16.34
CA GLU A 228 16.81 14.25 16.45
C GLU A 228 17.26 13.18 17.43
N ARG A 229 16.57 13.05 18.58
CA ARG A 229 16.85 12.02 19.58
C ARG A 229 16.55 10.61 19.04
N ALA A 230 15.49 10.45 18.27
CA ALA A 230 15.19 9.19 17.60
C ALA A 230 16.30 8.80 16.60
N LEU A 231 16.79 9.76 15.81
CA LEU A 231 17.85 9.54 14.82
C LEU A 231 19.19 9.17 15.48
N LYS A 232 19.54 9.79 16.61
CA LYS A 232 20.74 9.42 17.38
C LYS A 232 20.74 7.95 17.82
N GLN A 233 19.55 7.37 18.02
CA GLN A 233 19.37 5.95 18.35
C GLN A 233 19.00 5.08 17.14
N GLN A 234 19.02 5.63 15.93
CA GLN A 234 18.59 4.97 14.69
C GLN A 234 17.17 4.38 14.78
N LYS A 235 16.27 5.10 15.45
CA LYS A 235 14.88 4.70 15.65
C LYS A 235 13.94 5.42 14.67
N LYS A 236 12.79 4.80 14.42
CA LYS A 236 11.72 5.31 13.54
C LYS A 236 10.85 6.34 14.25
N TRP A 237 9.98 7.02 13.50
CA TRP A 237 9.04 8.05 13.99
C TRP A 237 8.29 7.70 15.29
N ASN A 238 7.77 6.47 15.42
CA ASN A 238 7.03 6.04 16.62
C ASN A 238 7.83 6.21 17.92
N TYR A 239 9.16 6.18 17.82
CA TYR A 239 10.04 6.42 18.94
C TYR A 239 10.11 7.91 19.31
N ALA A 240 10.13 8.81 18.32
CA ALA A 240 10.00 10.25 18.55
C ALA A 240 8.62 10.60 19.15
N GLU A 241 7.54 9.98 18.68
CA GLU A 241 6.20 10.12 19.31
C GLU A 241 6.19 9.67 20.77
N GLY A 242 6.92 8.58 21.09
CA GLY A 242 7.07 8.12 22.48
C GLY A 242 7.74 9.16 23.37
N ILE A 243 8.79 9.81 22.86
CA ILE A 243 9.47 10.92 23.54
C ILE A 243 8.50 12.10 23.75
N LEU A 244 7.74 12.49 22.73
CA LEU A 244 6.79 13.59 22.80
C LEU A 244 5.67 13.32 23.83
N LYS A 245 5.12 12.09 23.84
CA LYS A 245 4.14 11.66 24.86
C LYS A 245 4.72 11.77 26.27
N GLN A 246 5.97 11.36 26.47
CA GLN A 246 6.63 11.46 27.77
C GLN A 246 6.81 12.92 28.20
N TRP A 247 7.19 13.80 27.27
CA TRP A 247 7.34 15.23 27.53
C TRP A 247 6.03 15.90 27.90
N VAL A 248 4.95 15.59 27.19
CA VAL A 248 3.59 16.06 27.54
C VAL A 248 3.18 15.55 28.92
N ASN A 249 3.42 14.28 29.23
CA ASN A 249 3.12 13.70 30.55
C ASN A 249 3.91 14.33 31.70
N HIS A 250 5.05 14.97 31.40
CA HIS A 250 5.87 15.69 32.38
C HIS A 250 5.72 17.21 32.29
N ASN A 251 4.70 17.70 31.59
CA ASN A 251 4.42 19.13 31.40
C ASN A 251 5.61 19.93 30.85
N VAL A 252 6.45 19.28 30.02
CA VAL A 252 7.58 19.90 29.34
C VAL A 252 7.05 20.77 28.21
N LYS A 253 7.33 22.08 28.26
CA LYS A 253 6.83 23.04 27.25
C LYS A 253 7.95 23.77 26.52
N THR A 254 9.17 23.70 27.02
CA THR A 254 10.33 24.38 26.43
C THR A 254 11.54 23.45 26.35
N LEU A 255 12.48 23.76 25.45
CA LEU A 255 13.76 23.01 25.38
C LEU A 255 14.53 23.04 26.70
N LYS A 256 14.38 24.10 27.51
CA LYS A 256 14.97 24.18 28.85
C LYS A 256 14.39 23.13 29.82
N ASP A 257 13.10 22.87 29.71
CA ASP A 257 12.43 21.84 30.52
C ASP A 257 12.90 20.44 30.09
N VAL A 258 13.18 20.25 28.80
CA VAL A 258 13.78 19.01 28.28
C VAL A 258 15.17 18.78 28.89
N ASP A 259 16.01 19.81 28.93
CA ASP A 259 17.35 19.72 29.51
C ASP A 259 17.32 19.48 31.03
N ALA A 260 16.37 20.10 31.73
CA ALA A 260 16.15 19.86 33.15
C ALA A 260 15.72 18.41 33.41
N LEU A 261 14.78 17.89 32.63
CA LEU A 261 14.30 16.52 32.72
C LEU A 261 15.42 15.50 32.45
N GLU A 262 16.27 15.76 31.45
CA GLU A 262 17.42 14.92 31.14
C GLU A 262 18.45 14.91 32.27
N THR A 263 18.72 16.09 32.86
CA THR A 263 19.65 16.22 33.99
C THR A 263 19.18 15.41 35.21
N GLU A 264 17.87 15.44 35.50
CA GLU A 264 17.26 14.63 36.56
C GLU A 264 17.32 13.14 36.25
N TYR A 265 17.07 12.76 35.00
CA TYR A 265 17.14 11.36 34.57
C TYR A 265 18.55 10.79 34.71
N GLN A 266 19.59 11.52 34.25
CA GLN A 266 20.98 11.10 34.39
C GLN A 266 21.41 10.98 35.86
N ARG A 267 20.95 11.89 36.72
CA ARG A 267 21.14 11.82 38.18
C ARG A 267 20.52 10.54 38.75
N ASN A 268 19.29 10.20 38.35
CA ASN A 268 18.58 9.02 38.83
C ASN A 268 19.16 7.69 38.28
N LYS A 269 19.72 7.67 37.06
CA LYS A 269 20.44 6.53 36.49
C LYS A 269 21.73 6.21 37.26
N GLY A 270 22.44 7.24 37.74
CA GLY A 270 23.62 7.09 38.60
C GLY A 270 23.32 6.54 40.00
N VAL A 271 22.15 6.87 40.57
CA VAL A 271 21.71 6.40 41.89
C VAL A 271 21.26 4.94 41.86
N LYS A 272 20.50 4.53 40.83
CA LYS A 272 20.06 3.12 40.67
C LYS A 272 21.22 2.14 40.43
N LYS A 273 22.34 2.60 39.86
CA LYS A 273 23.56 1.79 39.69
C LYS A 273 24.33 1.54 41.00
N ARG A 274 24.10 2.37 42.04
CA ARG A 274 24.75 2.25 43.36
C ARG A 274 23.95 1.42 44.36
N VAL A 275 22.64 1.27 44.15
CA VAL A 275 21.74 0.53 45.04
C VAL A 275 21.27 -0.73 44.31
N GLY A 276 22.14 -1.72 44.21
CA GLY A 276 21.78 -3.04 43.70
C GLY A 276 20.81 -3.72 44.67
N ILE A 277 19.50 -3.63 44.43
CA ILE A 277 18.50 -4.37 45.20
C ILE A 277 17.67 -5.24 44.25
N ASN A 278 17.90 -6.53 44.43
CA ASN A 278 17.23 -7.68 43.90
C ASN A 278 15.76 -7.70 44.38
N ARG A 279 14.77 -7.63 43.47
CA ARG A 279 13.39 -8.07 43.72
C ARG A 279 12.82 -8.75 42.47
N LYS A 280 12.56 -10.05 42.59
CA LYS A 280 11.66 -10.83 41.72
C LYS A 280 10.22 -10.62 42.19
N SER A 281 9.31 -10.27 41.26
CA SER A 281 7.99 -10.88 40.96
C SER A 281 7.00 -9.85 40.40
N ASP A 282 6.46 -10.25 39.25
CA ASP A 282 5.17 -10.03 38.59
C ASP A 282 4.61 -8.63 38.23
N ASP A 283 4.30 -8.58 36.93
CA ASP A 283 3.28 -7.84 36.18
C ASP A 283 3.38 -6.34 35.89
N SER A 284 3.25 -6.10 34.57
CA SER A 284 2.90 -4.88 33.83
C SER A 284 3.97 -3.79 33.69
N ASP A 285 4.36 -3.59 32.43
CA ASP A 285 4.90 -2.35 31.86
C ASP A 285 6.37 -1.99 32.15
N SER A 286 7.25 -2.99 32.24
CA SER A 286 8.66 -2.77 31.93
C SER A 286 8.98 -3.22 30.51
N GLU A 287 9.09 -2.28 29.57
CA GLU A 287 10.14 -2.23 28.53
C GLU A 287 9.77 -1.22 27.43
N TYR A 288 10.20 0.04 27.59
CA TYR A 288 10.91 0.73 26.51
C TYR A 288 11.66 1.93 27.07
N ILE A 289 12.95 1.74 27.37
CA ILE A 289 13.85 2.85 27.71
C ILE A 289 14.85 2.96 26.56
N GLY A 290 14.48 3.72 25.54
CA GLY A 290 15.48 4.25 24.64
C GLY A 290 16.04 5.54 25.24
N LEU A 291 17.35 5.57 25.45
CA LEU A 291 18.17 6.76 25.56
C LEU A 291 19.48 6.46 24.82
#